data_AF-A0A1B2F3F6-F1
#
_entry.id   AF-A0A1B2F3F6-F1
#
_cell.length_a   1.000
_cell.length_b   1.000
_cell.length_c   1.000
_cell.angle_alpha   90.00
_cell.angle_beta   90.00
_cell.angle_gamma   90.00
#
_symmetry.space_group_name_H-M   'P 1'
#
loop_
_entity.id
_entity.type
_entity.pdbx_description
1 polymer ?
#
loop_
_entity_poly.entity_id
_entity_poly.type
_entity_poly.pdbx_seq_one_letter_code
_entity_poly.pdbx_strand_id
1 'polypeptide(L)'
;MKDLSNRYTTERGVDARPLILAQRTTAPAQDAPILFQQSCLGVAEDQERIVLRRYFERYSPDCGHWVEYVHSIPTADFVHWIMTHGQLRIECSDNTPDTHGPA
;
A
#
# COMPACT_ATOMS: atom_id res chain seq x y z
N MET A 1 0.64 -10.33 -24.30
CA MET A 1 1.22 -9.39 -23.33
C MET A 1 0.18 -9.10 -22.23
N LYS A 2 -0.01 -10.06 -21.33
CA LYS A 2 -0.91 -9.97 -20.17
C LYS A 2 -0.30 -10.90 -19.13
N ASP A 3 0.66 -10.41 -18.34
CA ASP A 3 1.05 -11.16 -17.13
C ASP A 3 1.90 -10.36 -16.13
N LEU A 4 2.53 -9.23 -16.50
CA LEU A 4 3.41 -8.54 -15.54
C LEU A 4 2.67 -7.82 -14.40
N SER A 5 1.48 -7.26 -14.64
CA SER A 5 0.67 -6.68 -13.57
C SER A 5 0.03 -7.72 -12.66
N ASN A 6 0.03 -9.01 -13.05
CA ASN A 6 -0.65 -10.06 -12.29
C ASN A 6 0.19 -10.66 -11.16
N ARG A 7 1.51 -10.36 -11.12
CA ARG A 7 2.41 -10.84 -10.06
C ARG A 7 2.15 -10.20 -8.70
N TYR A 8 1.36 -9.12 -8.64
CA TYR A 8 0.86 -8.56 -7.38
C TYR A 8 -0.56 -9.05 -7.02
N THR A 9 -1.19 -9.87 -7.86
CA THR A 9 -2.57 -10.34 -7.68
C THR A 9 -2.73 -11.87 -7.65
N THR A 10 -1.65 -12.64 -7.73
CA THR A 10 -1.69 -14.11 -7.71
C THR A 10 -1.51 -14.68 -6.30
N GLU A 11 -2.64 -15.03 -5.68
CA GLU A 11 -2.85 -16.25 -4.89
C GLU A 11 -1.83 -16.61 -3.80
N ARG A 12 -1.63 -15.72 -2.83
CA ARG A 12 -1.39 -16.12 -1.43
C ARG A 12 -2.60 -15.71 -0.61
N GLY A 13 -2.86 -16.44 0.48
CA GLY A 13 -4.07 -16.38 1.29
C GLY A 13 -4.61 -14.96 1.55
N VAL A 14 -5.89 -14.89 1.90
CA VAL A 14 -6.66 -13.65 2.18
C VAL A 14 -6.01 -12.72 3.22
N ASP A 15 -4.92 -13.15 3.86
CA ASP A 15 -4.13 -12.36 4.79
C ASP A 15 -3.24 -11.33 4.09
N ALA A 16 -3.79 -10.11 4.05
CA ALA A 16 -3.14 -8.82 3.83
C ALA A 16 -2.48 -8.58 2.47
N ARG A 17 -3.31 -8.38 1.43
CA ARG A 17 -2.85 -7.65 0.23
C ARG A 17 -2.31 -6.27 0.65
N PRO A 18 -1.09 -5.87 0.23
CA PRO A 18 -0.53 -4.60 0.64
C PRO A 18 -1.35 -3.44 0.06
N LEU A 19 -1.55 -2.40 0.87
CA LEU A 19 -2.25 -1.18 0.50
C LEU A 19 -1.44 -0.41 -0.55
N ILE A 20 -2.00 -0.20 -1.74
CA ILE A 20 -1.40 0.67 -2.74
C ILE A 20 -1.58 2.12 -2.29
N LEU A 21 -0.47 2.80 -1.98
CA LEU A 21 -0.48 4.20 -1.58
C LEU A 21 -0.47 5.14 -2.78
N ALA A 22 0.31 4.80 -3.80
CA ALA A 22 0.45 5.60 -5.00
C ALA A 22 0.85 4.72 -6.18
N GLN A 23 0.31 5.04 -7.35
CA GLN A 23 0.70 4.42 -8.61
C GLN A 23 0.75 5.50 -9.70
N ARG A 24 1.80 5.44 -10.53
CA ARG A 24 2.00 6.37 -11.64
C ARG A 24 2.51 5.62 -12.85
N THR A 25 1.97 5.98 -14.00
CA THR A 25 2.47 5.52 -15.30
C THR A 25 2.71 6.75 -16.17
N THR A 26 3.86 6.81 -16.83
CA THR A 26 4.22 7.90 -17.74
C THR A 26 4.68 7.31 -19.07
N ALA A 27 4.03 7.74 -20.16
CA ALA A 27 4.33 7.35 -21.53
C ALA A 27 4.50 8.63 -22.37
N PRO A 28 5.72 9.18 -22.47
CA PRO A 28 5.94 10.53 -23.02
C PRO A 28 5.76 10.64 -24.55
N ALA A 29 5.92 9.55 -25.30
CA ALA A 29 5.79 9.50 -26.77
C ALA A 29 5.66 8.05 -27.26
N GLN A 30 5.35 7.84 -28.54
CA GLN A 30 5.16 6.51 -29.15
C GLN A 30 6.40 5.60 -29.04
N ASP A 31 7.61 6.18 -29.07
CA ASP A 31 8.89 5.46 -29.00
C ASP A 31 9.67 5.72 -27.69
N ALA A 32 9.06 6.40 -26.72
CA ALA A 32 9.69 6.65 -25.43
C ALA A 32 9.42 5.49 -24.45
N PRO A 33 10.39 5.10 -23.60
CA PRO A 33 10.17 4.10 -22.57
C PRO A 33 9.00 4.49 -21.65
N ILE A 34 8.14 3.52 -21.34
CA ILE A 34 7.10 3.65 -20.34
C ILE A 34 7.75 3.57 -18.97
N LEU A 35 7.45 4.53 -18.10
CA LEU A 35 7.85 4.51 -16.71
C LEU A 35 6.65 4.14 -15.85
N PHE A 36 6.77 3.06 -15.09
CA PHE A 36 5.81 2.64 -14.09
C PHE A 36 6.41 2.79 -12.70
N GLN A 37 5.62 3.31 -11.76
CA GLN A 37 6.01 3.49 -10.37
C GLN A 37 4.85 3.08 -9.46
N GLN A 38 5.12 2.30 -8.43
CA GLN A 38 4.11 1.89 -7.45
C GLN A 38 4.71 1.91 -6.05
N SER A 39 3.99 2.49 -5.10
CA SER A 39 4.32 2.44 -3.67
C SER A 39 3.23 1.68 -2.93
N CYS A 40 3.62 0.68 -2.15
CA CYS A 40 2.73 -0.19 -1.40
C CYS A 40 3.14 -0.24 0.07
N LEU A 41 2.16 -0.20 0.97
CA LEU A 41 2.34 -0.41 2.40
C LEU A 41 1.73 -1.74 2.79
N GLY A 42 2.50 -2.61 3.44
CA GLY A 42 2.02 -3.88 3.94
C GLY A 42 2.50 -4.14 5.34
N VAL A 43 2.06 -5.27 5.89
CA VAL A 43 2.53 -5.83 7.14
C VAL A 43 3.29 -7.12 6.79
N ALA A 44 4.42 -7.38 7.44
CA ALA A 44 5.14 -8.64 7.29
C ALA A 44 4.29 -9.83 7.80
N GLU A 45 4.62 -11.05 7.37
CA GLU A 45 3.84 -12.26 7.73
C GLU A 45 3.79 -12.50 9.25
N ASP A 46 4.86 -12.13 9.96
CA ASP A 46 4.97 -12.18 11.42
C ASP A 46 4.25 -11.04 12.16
N GLN A 47 3.70 -10.07 11.42
CA GLN A 47 3.08 -8.84 11.93
C GLN A 47 4.00 -7.90 12.72
N GLU A 48 5.29 -8.23 12.83
CA GLU A 48 6.25 -7.46 13.62
C GLU A 48 6.73 -6.21 12.89
N ARG A 49 6.60 -6.17 11.56
CA ARG A 49 7.09 -5.06 10.75
C ARG A 49 6.06 -4.51 9.78
N ILE A 50 5.97 -3.18 9.71
CA ILE A 50 5.34 -2.45 8.61
C ILE A 50 6.37 -2.31 7.49
N VAL A 51 5.96 -2.60 6.26
CA VAL A 51 6.85 -2.65 5.08
C VAL A 51 6.34 -1.70 4.00
N LEU A 52 7.18 -0.73 3.62
CA LEU A 52 6.96 0.12 2.45
C LEU A 52 7.79 -0.40 1.27
N ARG A 53 7.11 -0.82 0.20
CA ARG A 53 7.74 -1.23 -1.06
C ARG A 53 7.54 -0.16 -2.11
N ARG A 54 8.60 0.20 -2.83
CA ARG A 54 8.57 1.15 -3.94
C ARG A 54 9.16 0.49 -5.18
N TYR A 55 8.29 0.15 -6.11
CA TYR A 55 8.63 -0.47 -7.37
C TYR A 55 8.74 0.59 -8.47
N PHE A 56 9.79 0.48 -9.28
CA PHE A 56 10.02 1.31 -10.46
C PHE A 56 10.36 0.40 -11.63
N GLU A 57 9.71 0.61 -12.76
CA GLU A 57 9.97 -0.13 -13.97
C GLU A 57 10.05 0.84 -15.15
N ARG A 58 11.11 0.70 -15.93
CA ARG A 58 11.28 1.33 -17.23
C ARG A 58 11.15 0.25 -18.27
N TYR A 59 10.07 0.32 -19.03
CA TYR A 59 9.74 -0.61 -20.08
C TYR A 59 9.95 0.02 -21.46
N SER A 60 10.63 -0.69 -22.35
CA SER A 60 10.70 -0.41 -23.78
C SER A 60 10.68 -1.74 -24.56
N PRO A 61 10.40 -1.73 -25.87
CA PRO A 61 10.38 -2.96 -26.67
C PRO A 61 11.68 -3.76 -26.61
N ASP A 62 12.82 -3.07 -26.48
CA ASP A 62 14.16 -3.67 -26.54
C ASP A 62 14.77 -3.97 -25.16
N CYS A 63 14.31 -3.27 -24.12
CA CYS A 63 14.81 -3.48 -22.75
C CYS A 63 13.77 -3.15 -21.67
N GLY A 64 13.77 -3.97 -20.62
CA GLY A 64 13.03 -3.74 -19.38
C GLY A 64 13.99 -3.69 -18.20
N HIS A 65 14.03 -2.56 -17.50
CA HIS A 65 14.79 -2.39 -16.28
C HIS A 65 13.82 -2.13 -15.12
N TRP A 66 14.02 -2.80 -13.99
CA TRP A 66 13.21 -2.57 -12.81
C TRP A 66 14.08 -2.53 -11.56
N VAL A 67 13.58 -1.83 -10.53
CA VAL A 67 14.16 -1.81 -9.20
C VAL A 67 13.04 -1.77 -8.16
N GLU A 68 13.22 -2.49 -7.06
CA GLU A 68 12.36 -2.43 -5.90
C GLU A 68 13.16 -1.98 -4.68
N TYR A 69 12.67 -0.94 -4.00
CA TYR A 69 13.19 -0.52 -2.70
C TYR A 69 12.23 -0.97 -1.61
N VAL A 70 12.78 -1.67 -0.61
CA VAL A 70 12.02 -2.15 0.55
C VAL A 70 12.53 -1.44 1.80
N HIS A 71 11.63 -0.76 2.49
CA HIS A 71 11.88 -0.14 3.80
C HIS A 71 10.97 -0.80 4.82
N SER A 72 11.45 -1.01 6.04
CA SER A 72 10.60 -1.57 7.10
C SER A 72 10.92 -1.00 8.47
N ILE A 73 9.89 -0.90 9.29
CA ILE A 73 9.97 -0.47 10.70
C ILE A 73 9.17 -1.43 11.57
N PRO A 74 9.51 -1.57 12.87
CA PRO A 74 8.67 -2.32 13.79
C PRO A 74 7.24 -1.78 13.83
N THR A 75 6.25 -2.68 13.88
CA THR A 75 4.84 -2.31 13.97
C THR A 75 4.54 -1.52 15.23
N ALA A 76 5.15 -1.88 16.36
CA ALA A 76 5.00 -1.17 17.62
C ALA A 76 5.44 0.30 17.51
N ASP A 77 6.58 0.56 16.85
CA ASP A 77 7.10 1.91 16.65
C ASP A 77 6.16 2.75 15.78
N PHE A 78 5.60 2.15 14.72
CA PHE A 78 4.63 2.81 13.86
C PHE A 78 3.33 3.14 14.58
N VAL A 79 2.81 2.20 15.38
CA VAL A 79 1.60 2.41 16.20
C VAL A 79 1.83 3.53 17.21
N HIS A 80 2.97 3.52 17.90
CA HIS A 80 3.33 4.58 18.83
C HIS A 80 3.38 5.94 18.11
N TRP A 81 4.03 6.01 16.95
CA TRP A 81 4.07 7.23 16.15
C TRP A 81 2.68 7.74 15.76
N ILE A 82 1.76 6.85 15.33
CA ILE A 82 0.37 7.22 15.03
C ILE A 82 -0.33 7.77 16.28
N MET A 83 -0.17 7.11 17.43
CA MET A 83 -0.80 7.57 18.67
C MET A 83 -0.26 8.94 19.14
N THR A 84 1.02 9.21 18.89
CA THR A 84 1.67 10.47 19.29
C THR A 84 1.39 11.62 18.32
N HIS A 85 1.34 11.35 17.01
CA HIS A 85 1.28 12.39 15.97
C HIS A 85 -0.01 12.41 15.15
N GLY A 86 -0.83 11.37 15.26
CA GLY A 86 -2.10 11.26 14.57
C GLY A 86 -3.22 12.05 15.27
N GLN A 87 -4.39 12.03 14.64
CA GLN A 87 -5.60 12.64 15.19
C GLN A 87 -6.52 11.54 15.73
N LEU A 88 -6.80 11.58 17.03
CA LEU A 88 -7.78 10.70 17.65
C LEU A 88 -9.20 11.14 17.26
N ARG A 89 -9.97 10.23 16.65
CA ARG A 89 -11.40 10.38 16.40
C ARG A 89 -12.12 9.11 16.85
N ILE A 90 -13.15 9.25 17.68
CA ILE A 90 -14.01 8.15 18.12
C ILE A 90 -15.14 8.04 17.09
N GLU A 91 -15.18 6.94 16.33
CA GLU A 91 -16.21 6.69 15.31
C GLU A 91 -17.49 6.08 15.90
N CYS A 92 -17.35 5.24 16.92
CA CYS A 92 -18.46 4.57 17.61
C CYS A 92 -18.13 4.34 19.09
N SER A 93 -19.12 4.49 19.96
CA SER A 93 -19.00 4.12 21.38
C SER A 93 -20.37 3.74 21.93
N ASP A 94 -20.43 2.73 22.79
CA ASP A 94 -21.66 2.31 23.48
C ASP A 94 -22.19 3.35 24.48
N ASN A 95 -21.48 4.47 24.69
CA ASN A 95 -21.87 5.57 25.56
C ASN A 95 -22.71 6.66 24.87
N THR A 96 -23.16 6.46 23.61
CA THR A 96 -24.16 7.36 23.04
C THR A 96 -25.50 7.11 23.75
N PRO A 97 -26.05 8.08 24.50
CA PRO A 97 -27.32 7.87 25.18
C PRO A 97 -28.38 7.55 24.13
N ASP A 98 -29.07 6.43 24.32
CA ASP A 98 -30.22 6.05 23.49
C ASP A 98 -31.19 7.22 23.48
N THR A 99 -31.32 7.86 22.32
CA THR A 99 -32.37 8.85 22.11
C THR A 99 -33.66 8.09 21.85
N HIS A 100 -34.12 7.34 22.85
CA HIS A 100 -35.45 6.77 22.84
C HIS A 100 -36.40 7.87 23.32
N GLY A 101 -36.92 8.65 22.37
CA GLY A 101 -38.03 9.57 22.62
C GLY A 101 -39.26 8.80 23.13
N PRO A 102 -40.06 9.37 24.04
CA PRO A 102 -41.29 8.73 24.49
C PRO A 102 -42.34 8.79 23.37
N ALA A 103 -43.00 7.67 23.13
CA ALA A 103 -44.23 7.56 22.35
C ALA A 103 -45.45 7.97 23.18
#